data_AF-A0A832N043-F1
#
_entry.id   AF-A0A832N043-F1
#
_cell.length_a   1.000
_cell.length_b   1.000
_cell.length_c   1.000
_cell.angle_alpha   90.00
_cell.angle_beta   90.00
_cell.angle_gamma   90.00
#
_symmetry.space_group_name_H-M   'P 1'
#
loop_
_entity.id
_entity.type
_entity.pdbx_description
1 polymer ?
#
loop_
_entity_poly.entity_id
_entity_poly.type
_entity_poly.pdbx_seq_one_letter_code
_entity_poly.pdbx_strand_id
1 'polypeptide(L)'
;PLMAKGVYTLPLNDSIPTTSLSLEASYAPSVLSFRDAESYTDLRLEVDMEVISNVHVFTGYRNIDTEYENYDKTFNNSFYGGLKLSF
;
A
#
# COMPACT_ATOMS: atom_id res chain seq x y z
N PRO A 1 -13.61 6.99 -7.83
CA PRO A 1 -12.33 6.34 -7.53
C PRO A 1 -12.47 4.83 -7.65
N LEU A 2 -11.56 4.19 -8.39
CA LEU A 2 -11.47 2.74 -8.48
C LEU A 2 -10.37 2.27 -7.53
N MET A 3 -10.61 1.16 -6.84
CA MET A 3 -9.64 0.55 -5.94
C MET A 3 -9.69 -0.96 -6.13
N ALA A 4 -8.52 -1.57 -6.28
CA ALA A 4 -8.33 -3.01 -6.29
C ALA A 4 -7.36 -3.38 -5.17
N LYS A 5 -7.69 -4.44 -4.42
CA LYS A 5 -6.84 -4.96 -3.35
C LYS A 5 -6.77 -6.47 -3.44
N GLY A 6 -5.56 -7.00 -3.49
CA GLY A 6 -5.26 -8.41 -3.34
C GLY A 6 -4.46 -8.65 -2.06
N VAL A 7 -4.81 -9.69 -1.32
CA VAL A 7 -4.05 -10.16 -0.16
C VAL A 7 -3.81 -11.65 -0.34
N TYR A 8 -2.56 -12.07 -0.19
CA TYR A 8 -2.15 -13.45 -0.30
C TYR A 8 -1.37 -13.86 0.95
N THR A 9 -1.95 -14.75 1.74
CA THR A 9 -1.24 -15.37 2.87
C THR A 9 -0.33 -16.46 2.34
N LEU A 10 0.96 -16.32 2.61
CA LEU A 10 1.97 -17.28 2.18
C LEU A 10 1.80 -18.58 2.99
N PRO A 11 1.72 -19.75 2.35
CA PRO A 11 1.63 -21.03 3.03
C PRO A 11 3.02 -21.45 3.53
N LEU A 12 3.52 -20.73 4.53
CA LEU A 12 4.82 -20.98 5.15
C LEU A 12 4.69 -22.08 6.22
N ASN A 13 5.80 -22.78 6.47
CA ASN A 13 5.88 -23.82 7.49
C ASN A 13 5.77 -23.21 8.90
N ASP A 14 5.40 -24.01 9.90
CA ASP A 14 5.14 -23.59 11.30
C ASP A 14 6.33 -22.89 11.99
N SER A 15 7.54 -23.00 11.43
CA SER A 15 8.73 -22.29 11.92
C SER A 15 8.80 -20.82 11.50
N ILE A 16 8.01 -20.38 10.51
CA ILE A 16 7.97 -18.99 10.05
C ILE A 16 6.62 -18.40 10.44
N PRO A 17 6.59 -17.24 11.11
CA PRO A 17 5.32 -16.63 11.50
C PRO A 17 4.45 -16.30 10.28
N THR A 18 3.13 -16.33 10.46
CA THR A 18 2.17 -16.17 9.35
C THR A 18 2.46 -14.87 8.61
N THR A 19 2.85 -14.99 7.35
CA THR A 19 3.24 -13.85 6.52
C THR A 19 2.25 -13.69 5.39
N SER A 20 1.79 -12.45 5.17
CA SER A 20 0.90 -12.09 4.09
C SER A 20 1.53 -11.00 3.22
N LEU A 21 1.28 -11.11 1.92
CA LEU A 21 1.62 -10.10 0.93
C LEU A 21 0.32 -9.41 0.50
N SER A 22 0.29 -8.10 0.53
CA SER A 22 -0.82 -7.31 0.03
C SER A 22 -0.37 -6.38 -1.08
N LEU A 23 -1.21 -6.28 -2.10
CA LEU A 23 -1.08 -5.35 -3.21
C LEU A 23 -2.38 -4.54 -3.29
N GLU A 24 -2.26 -3.22 -3.22
CA GLU A 24 -3.38 -2.31 -3.33
C GLU A 24 -3.06 -1.28 -4.41
N ALA A 25 -4.00 -1.11 -5.35
CA ALA A 25 -3.90 -0.13 -6.41
C ALA A 25 -5.18 0.70 -6.42
N SER A 26 -5.04 2.01 -6.43
CA SER A 26 -6.17 2.93 -6.50
C SER A 26 -5.94 4.00 -7.57
N TYR A 27 -7.03 4.35 -8.26
CA TYR A 27 -7.05 5.32 -9.33
C TYR A 27 -8.24 6.27 -9.14
N ALA A 28 -7.98 7.57 -9.16
CA ALA A 28 -9.00 8.60 -9.11
C ALA A 28 -8.83 9.61 -10.26
N PRO A 29 -9.86 9.79 -11.12
CA PRO A 29 -9.86 10.83 -12.15
C PRO A 29 -10.08 12.24 -11.55
N SER A 30 -9.73 13.29 -12.31
CA SER A 30 -9.70 14.73 -11.96
C SER A 30 -10.87 15.29 -11.13
N VAL A 31 -12.07 14.72 -11.23
CA VAL A 31 -13.27 15.17 -10.47
C VAL A 31 -13.22 14.75 -9.00
N LEU A 32 -12.31 13.84 -8.63
CA LEU A 32 -12.19 13.25 -7.30
C LEU A 32 -10.80 13.44 -6.68
N SER A 33 -9.89 14.11 -7.37
CA SER A 33 -8.58 14.52 -6.87
C SER A 33 -8.68 15.86 -6.14
N PHE A 34 -7.79 16.10 -5.17
CA PHE A 34 -7.77 17.37 -4.43
C PHE A 34 -7.39 18.53 -5.35
N ARG A 35 -8.36 19.40 -5.62
CA ARG A 35 -8.33 20.81 -6.09
C ARG A 35 -7.50 21.21 -7.32
N ASP A 36 -6.34 20.61 -7.62
CA ASP A 36 -5.42 21.06 -8.68
C ASP A 36 -4.65 19.91 -9.40
N ALA A 37 -5.01 18.63 -9.17
CA ALA A 37 -4.33 17.46 -9.78
C ALA A 37 -5.20 16.79 -10.87
N GLU A 38 -4.65 16.50 -12.05
CA GLU A 38 -5.44 15.97 -13.18
C GLU A 38 -5.75 14.47 -13.05
N SER A 39 -4.85 13.70 -12.45
CA SER A 39 -5.07 12.29 -12.16
C SER A 39 -4.30 11.86 -10.90
N TYR A 40 -4.86 10.91 -10.14
CA TYR A 40 -4.22 10.34 -8.96
C TYR A 40 -4.14 8.82 -9.11
N THR A 41 -2.92 8.28 -9.05
CA THR A 41 -2.66 6.84 -9.00
C THR A 41 -1.83 6.53 -7.76
N ASP A 42 -2.26 5.55 -6.97
CA ASP A 42 -1.56 5.12 -5.76
C ASP A 42 -1.44 3.61 -5.75
N LEU A 43 -0.20 3.15 -5.68
CA LEU A 43 0.18 1.75 -5.64
C LEU A 43 0.91 1.47 -4.34
N ARG A 44 0.42 0.46 -3.62
CA ARG A 44 0.94 0.03 -2.34
C ARG A 44 1.21 -1.46 -2.35
N LEU A 45 2.42 -1.81 -1.94
CA LEU A 45 2.86 -3.18 -1.69
C LEU A 45 3.21 -3.28 -0.22
N GLU A 46 2.68 -4.27 0.49
CA GLU A 46 2.97 -4.44 1.92
C GLU A 46 3.14 -5.92 2.26
N VAL A 47 4.16 -6.22 3.05
CA VAL A 47 4.42 -7.51 3.66
C VAL A 47 4.11 -7.37 5.14
N ASP A 48 3.22 -8.22 5.65
CA ASP A 48 2.76 -8.23 7.05
C ASP A 48 3.03 -9.62 7.64
N MET A 49 3.71 -9.66 8.78
CA MET A 49 4.09 -10.88 9.50
C MET A 49 3.51 -10.86 10.91
N GLU A 50 2.69 -11.86 11.23
CA GLU A 50 2.14 -12.07 12.57
C GLU A 50 3.17 -12.80 13.43
N VAL A 51 3.94 -12.07 14.24
CA VAL A 51 5.03 -12.62 15.05
C VAL A 51 4.51 -13.30 16.32
N ILE A 52 3.48 -12.72 16.93
CA ILE A 52 2.75 -13.25 18.08
C ILE A 52 1.27 -13.01 17.78
N SER A 53 0.37 -13.83 18.33
CA SER A 53 -1.07 -13.58 18.26
C SER A 53 -1.36 -12.11 18.61
N ASN A 54 -1.99 -11.40 17.66
CA ASN A 54 -2.34 -9.99 17.75
C ASN A 54 -1.18 -8.97 17.63
N VAL A 55 0.05 -9.41 17.33
CA VAL A 55 1.21 -8.54 17.08
C VAL A 55 1.74 -8.79 15.68
N HIS A 56 1.55 -7.80 14.82
CA HIS A 56 1.98 -7.84 13.43
C HIS A 56 3.14 -6.87 13.21
N VAL A 57 4.20 -7.34 12.57
CA VAL A 57 5.28 -6.51 12.03
C VAL A 57 5.03 -6.36 10.55
N PHE A 58 4.98 -5.13 10.05
CA PHE A 58 4.77 -4.88 8.62
C PHE A 58 5.82 -3.94 8.05
N THR A 59 6.11 -4.15 6.77
CA THR A 59 6.92 -3.25 5.95
C THR A 59 6.27 -3.12 4.59
N GLY A 60 6.33 -1.94 4.02
CA GLY A 60 5.65 -1.63 2.79
C GLY A 60 6.33 -0.55 1.97
N TYR A 61 5.91 -0.52 0.73
CA TYR A 61 6.31 0.44 -0.27
C TYR A 61 5.06 1.10 -0.82
N ARG A 62 5.05 2.43 -0.86
CA ARG A 62 3.97 3.20 -1.45
C ARG A 62 4.53 4.16 -2.47
N ASN A 63 3.94 4.11 -3.66
CA ASN A 63 4.19 5.03 -4.73
C ASN A 63 2.88 5.76 -5.08
N ILE A 64 2.97 7.08 -5.09
CA ILE A 64 1.87 7.96 -5.49
C ILE A 64 2.35 8.78 -6.68
N ASP A 65 1.74 8.51 -7.82
CA ASP A 65 1.93 9.27 -9.04
C ASP A 65 0.77 10.26 -9.21
N THR A 66 1.10 11.50 -9.54
CA THR A 66 0.13 12.57 -9.79
C THR A 66 0.58 13.32 -11.02
N GLU A 67 -0.25 13.32 -12.05
CA GLU A 67 -0.01 14.05 -13.31
C GLU A 67 -0.56 15.48 -13.15
N TYR A 68 0.28 16.46 -13.46
CA TYR A 68 -0.09 17.88 -13.50
C TYR A 68 0.18 18.44 -14.90
N GLU A 69 -0.76 19.22 -15.44
CA GLU A 69 -0.90 19.71 -16.83
C GLU A 69 0.35 20.34 -17.49
N ASN A 70 1.44 20.60 -16.75
CA ASN A 70 2.69 21.14 -17.30
C ASN A 70 3.98 20.44 -16.83
N TYR A 71 3.94 19.50 -15.87
CA TYR A 71 5.14 18.80 -15.37
C TYR A 71 4.78 17.47 -14.66
N ASP A 72 5.31 16.35 -15.15
CA ASP A 72 5.28 15.06 -14.46
C ASP A 72 6.10 15.14 -13.16
N LYS A 73 5.43 15.01 -12.00
CA LYS A 73 6.10 14.90 -10.71
C LYS A 73 5.57 13.70 -9.94
N THR A 74 6.41 12.68 -9.77
CA THR A 74 6.21 11.61 -8.78
C THR A 74 6.14 12.26 -7.40
N PHE A 75 4.95 12.38 -6.84
CA PHE A 75 4.69 13.15 -5.63
C PHE A 75 5.31 12.49 -4.40
N ASN A 76 5.27 11.15 -4.34
CA ASN A 76 5.85 10.43 -3.22
C ASN A 76 6.26 9.00 -3.60
N ASN A 77 7.52 8.69 -3.32
CA ASN A 77 8.09 7.35 -3.42
C ASN A 77 8.71 7.03 -2.05
N SER A 78 8.01 6.24 -1.23
CA SER A 78 8.38 6.04 0.17
C SER A 78 8.27 4.59 0.62
N PHE A 79 9.27 4.17 1.40
CA PHE A 79 9.22 2.95 2.18
C PHE A 79 8.72 3.28 3.59
N TYR A 80 7.96 2.38 4.17
CA TYR A 80 7.44 2.51 5.53
C TYR A 80 7.42 1.16 6.21
N GLY A 81 7.44 1.16 7.53
CA GLY A 81 7.32 -0.06 8.32
C GLY A 81 6.93 0.26 9.75
N GLY A 82 6.35 -0.71 10.44
CA GLY A 82 5.84 -0.51 11.78
C GLY A 82 5.31 -1.77 12.43
N LEU A 83 4.71 -1.56 13.59
CA LEU A 83 4.03 -2.58 14.38
C LEU A 83 2.54 -2.30 14.37
N LYS A 84 1.73 -3.34 14.19
CA LYS A 84 0.28 -3.29 14.27
C LYS A 84 -0.15 -4.20 15.42
N LEU A 85 -0.78 -3.59 16.43
CA LEU A 85 -1.26 -4.26 17.63
C LEU A 85 -2.78 -4.33 17.55
N SER A 86 -3.33 -5.53 17.60
CA SER A 86 -4.76 -5.78 17.67
C SER A 86 -5.13 -6.12 19.13
N PHE A 87 -6.28 -5.66 19.62
CA PHE A 87 -6.75 -5.89 20.99
C PHE A 87 -8.22 -6.23 21.03
#